data_AF-A0A2S1YPW0-F1
#
_entry.id   AF-A0A2S1YPW0-F1
#
_cell.length_a   1.000
_cell.length_b   1.000
_cell.length_c   1.000
_cell.angle_alpha   90.00
_cell.angle_beta   90.00
_cell.angle_gamma   90.00
#
_symmetry.space_group_name_H-M   'P 1'
#
loop_
_entity.id
_entity.type
_entity.pdbx_description
1 polymer ?
#
loop_
_entity_poly.entity_id
_entity_poly.type
_entity_poly.pdbx_seq_one_letter_code
_entity_poly.pdbx_strand_id
1 'polypeptide(L)'
;MKISDDLEKLLPFGYLFLILMGILKDSIYYYQFGINILRYSTIMDVLISPIAEFTSNPIILGAIITLFVLHFYLPRYLAKNKDKQFVKRSFELKSTDELSEAETKSYYNGIAIKSLVIFLLSFFLGYGLAGGYFGTKKLKENRLEYSYKLDFNEGESKNVFLIGNNSLYYFYFVKGDKKVKITPLASIKNIELIENKMID
;
A
#
# COMPACT_ATOMS: atom_id res chain seq x y z
N MET A 1 10.03 -7.35 28.19
CA MET A 1 10.53 -8.25 27.13
C MET A 1 11.59 -7.47 26.37
N LYS A 2 12.88 -7.77 26.55
CA LYS A 2 13.93 -7.12 25.75
C LYS A 2 13.72 -7.56 24.30
N ILE A 3 13.42 -6.60 23.43
CA ILE A 3 13.55 -6.82 21.99
C ILE A 3 15.00 -7.25 21.77
N SER A 4 15.26 -8.35 21.05
CA SER A 4 16.64 -8.80 20.85
C SER A 4 17.40 -7.70 20.09
N ASP A 5 18.63 -7.42 20.48
CA ASP A 5 19.48 -6.37 19.86
C ASP A 5 19.54 -6.47 18.32
N ASP A 6 19.32 -7.66 17.77
CA ASP A 6 19.24 -7.91 16.33
C ASP A 6 17.97 -7.35 15.65
N LEU A 7 16.83 -7.31 16.35
CA LEU A 7 15.59 -6.76 15.80
C LEU A 7 15.66 -5.23 15.72
N GLU A 8 16.28 -4.58 16.72
CA GLU A 8 16.52 -3.14 16.70
C GLU A 8 17.39 -2.73 15.51
N LYS A 9 18.40 -3.54 15.17
CA LYS A 9 19.25 -3.31 13.99
C LYS A 9 18.52 -3.52 12.66
N LEU A 10 17.52 -4.40 12.62
CA LEU A 10 16.75 -4.70 11.40
C LEU A 10 15.61 -3.73 11.14
N LEU A 11 15.12 -3.04 12.18
CA LEU A 11 13.96 -2.14 12.11
C LEU A 11 14.14 -0.98 11.11
N PRO A 12 15.30 -0.29 11.02
CA PRO A 12 15.53 0.74 10.01
C PRO A 12 15.47 0.20 8.58
N PHE A 13 15.98 -1.00 8.33
CA PHE A 13 15.93 -1.62 7.00
C PHE A 13 14.51 -2.02 6.62
N GLY A 14 13.72 -2.52 7.57
CA GLY A 14 12.30 -2.79 7.37
C GLY A 14 11.53 -1.53 6.99
N TYR A 15 11.78 -0.42 7.68
CA TYR A 15 11.14 0.85 7.36
C TYR A 15 11.59 1.41 5.99
N LEU A 16 12.89 1.35 5.68
CA LEU A 16 13.41 1.76 4.37
C LEU A 16 12.77 0.94 3.25
N PHE A 17 12.65 -0.38 3.43
CA PHE A 17 11.94 -1.23 2.49
C PHE A 17 10.51 -0.78 2.27
N LEU A 18 9.76 -0.48 3.33
CA LEU A 18 8.38 0.00 3.22
C LEU A 18 8.28 1.34 2.48
N ILE A 19 9.20 2.28 2.72
CA ILE A 19 9.25 3.55 1.98
C ILE A 19 9.42 3.29 0.49
N LEU A 20 10.39 2.46 0.10
CA LEU A 20 10.63 2.13 -1.30
C LEU A 20 9.40 1.49 -1.95
N MET A 21 8.69 0.62 -1.21
CA MET A 21 7.45 0.00 -1.69
C MET A 21 6.31 1.02 -1.83
N GLY A 22 6.17 1.96 -0.89
CA GLY A 22 5.19 3.05 -0.99
C GLY A 22 5.44 3.94 -2.20
N ILE A 23 6.69 4.37 -2.41
CA ILE A 23 7.11 5.14 -3.59
C ILE A 23 6.76 4.39 -4.89
N LEU A 24 7.10 3.10 -4.95
CA LEU A 24 6.86 2.29 -6.13
C LEU A 24 5.36 2.16 -6.42
N LYS A 25 4.55 1.87 -5.40
CA LYS A 25 3.09 1.79 -5.50
C LYS A 25 2.48 3.10 -5.98
N ASP A 26 2.83 4.22 -5.36
CA ASP A 26 2.28 5.54 -5.70
C ASP A 26 2.71 5.94 -7.12
N SER A 27 3.98 5.72 -7.47
CA SER A 27 4.48 6.00 -8.81
C SER A 27 3.69 5.22 -9.86
N ILE A 28 3.45 3.93 -9.65
CA ILE A 28 2.67 3.09 -10.56
C ILE A 28 1.19 3.54 -10.61
N TYR A 29 0.57 3.81 -9.47
CA TYR A 29 -0.83 4.22 -9.39
C TYR A 29 -1.06 5.55 -10.14
N TYR A 30 -0.31 6.60 -9.78
CA TYR A 30 -0.48 7.94 -10.31
C TYR A 30 -0.01 8.07 -11.77
N TYR A 31 1.02 7.31 -12.18
CA TYR A 31 1.50 7.33 -13.57
C TYR A 31 0.44 6.85 -14.56
N GLN A 32 -0.44 5.93 -14.15
CA GLN A 32 -1.56 5.48 -14.99
C GLN A 32 -2.55 6.62 -15.32
N PHE A 33 -2.62 7.66 -14.48
CA PHE A 33 -3.37 8.90 -14.74
C PHE A 33 -2.54 9.99 -15.43
N GLY A 34 -1.29 9.71 -15.78
CA GLY A 34 -0.36 10.69 -16.37
C GLY A 34 0.27 11.64 -15.34
N ILE A 35 0.24 11.29 -14.05
CA ILE A 35 0.76 12.12 -12.97
C ILE A 35 2.11 11.55 -12.50
N ASN A 36 3.17 12.36 -12.59
CA ASN A 36 4.44 12.04 -11.96
C ASN A 36 4.41 12.50 -10.50
N ILE A 37 3.91 11.63 -9.61
CA ILE A 37 3.67 11.95 -8.19
C ILE A 37 4.93 12.43 -7.45
N LEU A 38 6.11 11.98 -7.86
CA LEU A 38 7.40 12.38 -7.25
C LEU A 38 7.70 13.87 -7.44
N ARG A 39 7.17 14.50 -8.49
CA ARG A 39 7.31 15.96 -8.70
C ARG A 39 6.42 16.80 -7.79
N TYR A 40 5.39 16.18 -7.22
CA TYR A 40 4.38 16.86 -6.41
C TYR A 40 4.44 16.46 -4.93
N SER A 41 5.30 15.52 -4.56
CA SER A 41 5.37 14.97 -3.21
C SER A 41 6.53 15.54 -2.43
N THR A 42 6.27 15.83 -1.16
CA THR A 42 7.32 16.15 -0.18
C THR A 42 7.95 14.87 0.36
N ILE A 43 9.08 15.01 1.05
CA ILE A 43 9.69 13.89 1.78
C ILE A 43 8.69 13.31 2.79
N MET A 44 7.92 14.16 3.49
CA MET A 44 6.94 13.70 4.47
C MET A 44 5.83 12.84 3.83
N ASP A 45 5.31 13.25 2.67
CA ASP A 45 4.30 12.47 1.94
C ASP A 45 4.81 11.07 1.61
N VAL A 46 6.06 11.00 1.14
CA VAL A 46 6.74 9.74 0.80
C VAL A 46 6.94 8.84 2.03
N LEU A 47 7.34 9.43 3.17
CA LEU A 47 7.60 8.70 4.40
C LEU A 47 6.32 8.15 5.06
N ILE A 48 5.22 8.88 4.95
CA ILE A 48 3.92 8.53 5.55
C ILE A 48 3.12 7.59 4.64
N SER A 49 3.27 7.67 3.31
CA SER A 49 2.46 6.93 2.34
C SER A 49 2.27 5.43 2.65
N PRO A 50 3.31 4.64 2.99
CA PRO A 50 3.12 3.22 3.31
C PRO A 50 2.21 2.99 4.52
N ILE A 51 2.34 3.85 5.54
CA ILE A 51 1.55 3.77 6.77
C ILE A 51 0.11 4.18 6.47
N ALA A 52 -0.08 5.30 5.76
CA ALA A 52 -1.40 5.76 5.34
C ALA A 52 -2.15 4.71 4.52
N GLU A 53 -1.43 3.97 3.66
CA GLU A 53 -2.00 2.86 2.90
C GLU A 53 -2.49 1.72 3.81
N PHE A 54 -1.66 1.27 4.75
CA PHE A 54 -2.05 0.22 5.68
C PHE A 54 -3.21 0.62 6.59
N THR A 55 -3.36 1.91 6.89
CA THR A 55 -4.44 2.45 7.72
C THR A 55 -5.62 3.00 6.91
N SER A 56 -5.61 2.89 5.58
CA SER A 56 -6.61 3.54 4.70
C SER A 56 -8.03 3.00 4.88
N ASN A 57 -8.16 1.73 5.25
CA ASN A 57 -9.44 1.08 5.55
C ASN A 57 -9.23 0.00 6.63
N PRO A 58 -10.16 -0.16 7.59
CA PRO A 58 -10.14 -1.24 8.57
C PRO A 58 -9.89 -2.64 8.00
N ILE A 59 -10.38 -2.93 6.79
CA ILE A 59 -10.18 -4.22 6.10
C ILE A 59 -8.70 -4.40 5.73
N ILE A 60 -8.07 -3.37 5.13
CA ILE A 60 -6.64 -3.42 4.77
C ILE A 60 -5.79 -3.53 6.03
N LEU A 61 -6.10 -2.73 7.05
CA LEU A 61 -5.42 -2.79 8.34
C LEU A 61 -5.50 -4.18 8.97
N GLY A 62 -6.71 -4.76 9.02
CA GLY A 62 -6.93 -6.11 9.54
C GLY A 62 -6.19 -7.18 8.74
N ALA A 63 -6.14 -7.04 7.41
CA ALA A 63 -5.40 -7.96 6.54
C ALA A 63 -3.89 -7.89 6.79
N ILE A 64 -3.32 -6.69 6.95
CA ILE A 64 -1.90 -6.49 7.25
C ILE A 64 -1.54 -7.04 8.64
N ILE A 65 -2.34 -6.75 9.67
CA ILE A 65 -2.13 -7.31 11.01
C ILE A 65 -2.16 -8.84 10.95
N THR A 66 -3.16 -9.41 10.28
CA THR A 66 -3.29 -10.85 10.10
C THR A 66 -2.07 -11.43 9.37
N LEU A 67 -1.58 -10.76 8.33
CA LEU A 67 -0.38 -11.15 7.60
C LEU A 67 0.84 -11.26 8.52
N PHE A 68 1.10 -10.24 9.35
CA PHE A 68 2.21 -10.25 10.29
C PHE A 68 2.07 -11.35 11.35
N VAL A 69 0.87 -11.55 11.88
CA VAL A 69 0.58 -12.64 12.84
C VAL A 69 0.82 -14.02 12.20
N LEU A 70 0.35 -14.23 10.97
CA LEU A 70 0.58 -15.48 10.24
C LEU A 70 2.08 -15.74 10.02
N HIS A 71 2.84 -14.72 9.60
CA HIS A 71 4.29 -14.85 9.39
C HIS A 71 5.08 -15.02 10.68
N PHE A 72 4.57 -14.51 11.82
CA PHE A 72 5.15 -14.76 13.12
C PHE A 72 5.06 -16.25 13.53
N TYR A 73 3.93 -16.91 13.24
CA TYR A 73 3.74 -18.34 13.53
C TYR A 73 4.24 -19.27 12.42
N LEU A 74 4.51 -18.74 11.22
CA LEU A 74 4.90 -19.51 10.04
C LEU A 74 6.15 -20.38 10.26
N PRO A 75 7.27 -19.92 10.88
CA PRO A 75 8.43 -20.78 11.10
C PRO A 75 8.10 -22.06 11.87
N ARG A 76 7.29 -21.94 12.93
CA ARG A 76 6.85 -23.08 13.75
C ARG A 76 5.94 -24.01 12.95
N TYR A 77 5.05 -23.44 12.14
CA TYR A 77 4.19 -24.22 11.25
C TYR A 77 5.00 -25.01 10.22
N LEU A 78 5.99 -24.38 9.57
CA LEU A 78 6.86 -25.01 8.58
C LEU A 78 7.66 -26.15 9.20
N ALA A 79 8.28 -25.92 10.36
CA ALA A 79 9.05 -26.95 11.07
C ALA A 79 8.21 -28.19 11.42
N LYS A 80 6.98 -27.99 11.90
CA LYS A 80 6.06 -29.09 12.26
C LYS A 80 5.51 -29.84 11.04
N ASN A 81 5.43 -29.19 9.88
CA ASN A 81 4.79 -29.73 8.69
C ASN A 81 5.78 -29.93 7.53
N LYS A 82 7.08 -30.06 7.81
CA LYS A 82 8.16 -30.13 6.81
C LYS A 82 7.99 -31.27 5.80
N ASP A 83 7.34 -32.36 6.21
CA ASP A 83 7.14 -33.55 5.38
C ASP A 83 5.92 -33.46 4.46
N LYS A 84 5.03 -32.48 4.66
CA LYS A 84 3.86 -32.30 3.79
C LYS A 84 4.30 -31.82 2.42
N GLN A 85 3.97 -32.59 1.38
CA GLN A 85 4.39 -32.32 0.00
C GLN A 85 3.99 -30.91 -0.48
N PHE A 86 2.79 -30.44 -0.12
CA PHE A 86 2.34 -29.08 -0.43
C PHE A 86 3.27 -28.02 0.18
N VAL A 87 3.56 -28.11 1.49
CA VAL A 87 4.42 -27.16 2.21
C VAL A 87 5.84 -27.17 1.64
N LYS A 88 6.39 -28.37 1.40
CA LYS A 88 7.71 -28.55 0.80
C LYS A 88 7.83 -27.89 -0.57
N ARG A 89 6.79 -28.00 -1.42
CA ARG A 89 6.75 -27.38 -2.75
C ARG A 89 6.54 -25.87 -2.68
N SER A 90 5.59 -25.38 -1.88
CA SER A 90 5.25 -23.95 -1.79
C SER A 90 6.38 -23.09 -1.23
N PHE A 91 7.20 -23.62 -0.32
CA PHE A 91 8.29 -22.89 0.33
C PHE A 91 9.69 -23.37 -0.09
N GLU A 92 9.77 -24.29 -1.06
CA GLU A 92 11.02 -24.87 -1.55
C GLU A 92 11.90 -25.43 -0.40
N LEU A 93 11.28 -26.16 0.53
CA LEU A 93 11.96 -26.64 1.74
C LEU A 93 13.04 -27.68 1.41
N LYS A 94 14.22 -27.48 2.00
CA LYS A 94 15.37 -28.40 1.98
C LYS A 94 15.35 -29.30 3.21
N SER A 95 16.08 -30.42 3.19
CA SER A 95 16.28 -31.23 4.40
C SER A 95 16.99 -30.40 5.46
N THR A 96 16.55 -30.56 6.70
CA THR A 96 17.13 -29.92 7.89
C THR A 96 17.67 -30.97 8.87
N ASP A 97 17.86 -32.22 8.43
CA ASP A 97 18.14 -33.35 9.32
C ASP A 97 19.59 -33.34 9.86
N GLU A 98 20.49 -32.63 9.17
CA GLU A 98 21.90 -32.44 9.56
C GLU A 98 22.13 -31.11 10.30
N LEU A 99 21.09 -30.28 10.47
CA LEU A 99 21.21 -28.97 11.10
C LEU A 99 21.04 -29.08 12.61
N SER A 100 21.77 -28.27 13.37
CA SER A 100 21.49 -28.05 14.79
C SER A 100 20.11 -27.40 14.99
N GLU A 101 19.61 -27.42 16.23
CA GLU A 101 18.34 -26.78 16.58
C GLU A 101 18.33 -25.27 16.28
N ALA A 102 19.46 -24.60 16.57
CA ALA A 102 19.63 -23.17 16.29
C ALA A 102 19.63 -22.87 14.79
N GLU A 103 20.33 -23.68 13.99
CA GLU A 103 20.38 -23.55 12.53
C GLU A 103 19.02 -23.84 11.89
N THR A 104 18.31 -24.85 12.39
CA THR A 104 16.96 -25.20 11.94
C THR A 104 15.98 -24.03 12.19
N LYS A 105 16.04 -23.42 13.38
CA LYS A 105 15.22 -22.24 13.71
C LYS A 105 15.53 -21.05 12.80
N SER A 106 16.82 -20.78 12.57
CA SER A 106 17.26 -19.71 11.67
C SER A 106 16.79 -19.93 10.23
N TYR A 107 16.88 -21.16 9.73
CA TYR A 107 16.42 -21.56 8.40
C TYR A 107 14.93 -21.22 8.17
N TYR A 108 14.04 -21.67 9.06
CA TYR A 108 12.61 -21.41 8.92
C TYR A 108 12.25 -19.94 9.14
N ASN A 109 12.97 -19.22 10.01
CA ASN A 109 12.83 -17.77 10.16
C ASN A 109 13.21 -17.04 8.85
N GLY A 110 14.30 -17.43 8.20
CA GLY A 110 14.72 -16.87 6.92
C GLY A 110 13.67 -17.06 5.83
N ILE A 111 13.04 -18.23 5.76
CA ILE A 111 11.93 -18.50 4.82
C ILE A 111 10.72 -17.62 5.13
N ALA A 112 10.34 -17.48 6.41
CA ALA A 112 9.22 -16.64 6.80
C ALA A 112 9.48 -15.17 6.44
N ILE A 113 10.68 -14.64 6.69
CA ILE A 113 11.04 -13.27 6.31
C ILE A 113 11.05 -13.11 4.78
N LYS A 114 11.66 -14.04 4.03
CA LYS A 114 11.69 -13.99 2.56
C LYS A 114 10.29 -13.99 1.96
N SER A 115 9.42 -14.89 2.43
CA SER A 115 8.04 -14.96 1.97
C SER A 115 7.24 -13.70 2.32
N LEU A 116 7.45 -13.12 3.51
CA LEU A 116 6.84 -11.85 3.90
C LEU A 116 7.25 -10.72 2.95
N VAL A 117 8.54 -10.61 2.63
CA VAL A 117 9.05 -9.58 1.69
C VAL A 117 8.44 -9.74 0.30
N ILE A 118 8.37 -10.96 -0.23
CA ILE A 118 7.76 -11.24 -1.54
C ILE A 118 6.27 -10.91 -1.52
N PHE A 119 5.57 -11.24 -0.43
CA PHE A 119 4.16 -10.93 -0.27
C PHE A 119 3.93 -9.42 -0.25
N LEU A 120 4.68 -8.68 0.57
CA LEU A 120 4.57 -7.22 0.66
C LEU A 120 4.87 -6.55 -0.69
N LEU A 121 5.91 -6.98 -1.39
CA LEU A 121 6.24 -6.51 -2.74
C LEU A 121 5.06 -6.73 -3.69
N SER A 122 4.50 -7.94 -3.70
CA SER A 122 3.36 -8.31 -4.55
C SER A 122 2.10 -7.51 -4.19
N PHE A 123 1.87 -7.26 -2.90
CA PHE A 123 0.77 -6.44 -2.40
C PHE A 123 0.89 -5.00 -2.90
N PHE A 124 2.02 -4.33 -2.68
CA PHE A 124 2.20 -2.94 -3.10
C PHE A 124 2.14 -2.77 -4.63
N LEU A 125 2.79 -3.67 -5.38
CA LEU A 125 2.72 -3.67 -6.84
C LEU A 125 1.30 -3.92 -7.35
N GLY A 126 0.66 -4.97 -6.83
CA GLY A 126 -0.70 -5.36 -7.22
C GLY A 126 -1.70 -4.27 -6.88
N TYR A 127 -1.59 -3.66 -5.71
CA TYR A 127 -2.45 -2.57 -5.27
C TYR A 127 -2.31 -1.33 -6.18
N GLY A 128 -1.07 -0.88 -6.44
CA GLY A 128 -0.82 0.27 -7.31
C GLY A 128 -1.31 0.04 -8.75
N LEU A 129 -1.02 -1.14 -9.31
CA LEU A 129 -1.47 -1.51 -10.66
C LEU A 129 -3.00 -1.60 -10.72
N ALA A 130 -3.62 -2.39 -9.84
CA ALA A 130 -5.07 -2.61 -9.86
C ALA A 130 -5.85 -1.32 -9.62
N GLY A 131 -5.47 -0.53 -8.61
CA GLY A 131 -6.13 0.74 -8.29
C GLY A 131 -6.12 1.71 -9.47
N GLY A 132 -4.95 1.91 -10.08
CA GLY A 132 -4.82 2.81 -11.24
C GLY A 132 -5.53 2.26 -12.48
N TYR A 133 -5.46 0.96 -12.73
CA TYR A 133 -6.12 0.32 -13.87
C TYR A 133 -7.63 0.46 -13.78
N PHE A 134 -8.23 0.14 -12.62
CA PHE A 134 -9.68 0.26 -12.46
C PHE A 134 -10.16 1.71 -12.52
N GLY A 135 -9.42 2.66 -11.94
CA GLY A 135 -9.75 4.07 -12.03
C GLY A 135 -9.67 4.61 -13.46
N THR A 136 -8.58 4.32 -14.19
CA THR A 136 -8.43 4.74 -15.59
C THR A 136 -9.40 4.05 -16.53
N LYS A 137 -9.76 2.79 -16.27
CA LYS A 137 -10.81 2.08 -17.01
C LYS A 137 -12.17 2.77 -16.85
N LYS A 138 -12.57 3.10 -15.60
CA LYS A 138 -13.79 3.86 -15.34
C LYS A 138 -13.77 5.24 -16.04
N LEU A 139 -12.63 5.93 -16.05
CA LEU A 139 -12.45 7.19 -16.79
C LEU A 139 -12.69 7.02 -18.30
N LYS A 140 -12.08 6.00 -18.92
CA LYS A 140 -12.22 5.75 -20.37
C LYS A 140 -13.66 5.41 -20.75
N GLU A 141 -14.35 4.66 -19.90
CA GLU A 141 -15.73 4.23 -20.10
C GLU A 141 -16.77 5.28 -19.63
N ASN A 142 -16.34 6.46 -19.18
CA ASN A 142 -17.20 7.52 -18.63
C ASN A 142 -18.08 7.06 -17.44
N ARG A 143 -17.56 6.14 -16.61
CA ARG A 143 -18.22 5.57 -15.42
C ARG A 143 -17.61 6.06 -14.11
N LEU A 144 -17.03 7.26 -14.11
CA LEU A 144 -16.51 7.86 -12.88
C LEU A 144 -17.67 8.39 -12.02
N GLU A 145 -17.59 8.11 -10.73
CA GLU A 145 -18.51 8.64 -9.70
C GLU A 145 -17.92 9.95 -9.17
N TYR A 146 -18.54 11.07 -9.50
CA TYR A 146 -18.10 12.40 -9.07
C TYR A 146 -18.67 12.71 -7.69
N SER A 147 -18.20 11.99 -6.67
CA SER A 147 -18.76 12.00 -5.31
C SER A 147 -18.26 13.15 -4.42
N TYR A 148 -17.39 14.02 -4.93
CA TYR A 148 -16.85 15.14 -4.19
C TYR A 148 -17.18 16.47 -4.87
N LYS A 149 -17.36 17.51 -4.07
CA LYS A 149 -17.43 18.89 -4.53
C LYS A 149 -16.27 19.69 -3.93
N LEU A 150 -15.56 20.42 -4.78
CA LEU A 150 -14.49 21.34 -4.38
C LEU A 150 -14.98 22.78 -4.52
N ASP A 151 -14.91 23.53 -3.43
CA ASP A 151 -15.14 24.97 -3.43
C ASP A 151 -13.78 25.68 -3.49
N PHE A 152 -13.57 26.49 -4.51
CA PHE A 152 -12.34 27.26 -4.71
C PHE A 152 -12.43 28.61 -3.98
N ASN A 153 -11.29 29.16 -3.59
CA ASN A 153 -11.23 30.47 -2.93
C ASN A 153 -11.86 31.60 -3.76
N GLU A 154 -11.86 31.45 -5.09
CA GLU A 154 -12.42 32.40 -6.06
C GLU A 154 -13.96 32.30 -6.17
N GLY A 155 -14.60 31.39 -5.41
CA GLY A 155 -16.05 31.26 -5.34
C GLY A 155 -16.67 30.28 -6.34
N GLU A 156 -15.88 29.67 -7.21
CA GLU A 156 -16.33 28.59 -8.10
C GLU A 156 -16.44 27.27 -7.33
N SER A 157 -17.43 26.44 -7.65
CA SER A 157 -17.57 25.07 -7.12
C SER A 157 -17.59 24.05 -8.26
N LYS A 158 -16.89 22.92 -8.10
CA LYS A 158 -16.87 21.84 -9.10
C LYS A 158 -17.12 20.49 -8.48
N ASN A 159 -17.96 19.69 -9.14
CA ASN A 159 -18.08 18.26 -8.83
C ASN A 159 -16.92 17.51 -9.50
N VAL A 160 -16.21 16.72 -8.70
CA VAL A 160 -14.94 16.10 -9.08
C VAL A 160 -14.90 14.62 -8.73
N PHE A 161 -14.14 13.89 -9.52
CA PHE A 161 -13.63 12.58 -9.14
C PHE A 161 -12.24 12.80 -8.54
N LEU A 162 -12.10 12.54 -7.25
CA LEU A 162 -10.82 12.68 -6.55
C LEU A 162 -9.95 11.45 -6.85
N ILE A 163 -8.80 11.66 -7.50
CA ILE A 163 -7.80 10.61 -7.71
C ILE A 163 -7.02 10.36 -6.41
N GLY A 164 -6.73 11.45 -5.69
CA GLY A 164 -6.06 11.47 -4.41
C GLY A 164 -5.58 12.87 -4.05
N ASN A 165 -4.88 12.99 -2.94
CA ASN A 165 -4.23 14.22 -2.51
C ASN A 165 -2.92 13.88 -1.78
N ASN A 166 -2.08 14.89 -1.64
CA ASN A 166 -0.96 14.87 -0.70
C ASN A 166 -1.00 16.13 0.16
N SER A 167 0.07 16.42 0.89
CA SER A 167 0.15 17.61 1.76
C SER A 167 0.05 18.95 1.01
N LEU A 168 0.29 18.98 -0.31
CA LEU A 168 0.37 20.23 -1.08
C LEU A 168 -0.65 20.34 -2.22
N TYR A 169 -1.12 19.23 -2.79
CA TYR A 169 -1.97 19.22 -3.98
C TYR A 169 -3.15 18.25 -3.89
N TYR A 170 -4.25 18.64 -4.54
CA TYR A 170 -5.34 17.74 -4.95
C TYR A 170 -5.15 17.31 -6.40
N PHE A 171 -5.37 16.03 -6.67
CA PHE A 171 -5.36 15.42 -8.00
C PHE A 171 -6.76 14.92 -8.34
N TYR A 172 -7.38 15.46 -9.39
CA TYR A 172 -8.79 15.14 -9.69
C TYR A 172 -9.16 15.31 -11.17
N PHE A 173 -10.32 14.78 -11.54
CA PHE A 173 -11.01 15.08 -12.80
C PHE A 173 -12.27 15.89 -12.53
N VAL A 174 -12.57 16.84 -13.41
CA VAL A 174 -13.84 17.58 -13.39
C VAL A 174 -14.85 16.83 -14.27
N LYS A 175 -16.13 16.86 -13.91
CA LYS A 175 -17.18 16.24 -14.72
C LYS A 175 -17.16 16.78 -16.16
N GLY A 176 -17.06 15.88 -17.13
CA GLY A 176 -16.98 16.23 -18.56
C GLY A 176 -15.58 16.58 -19.08
N ASP A 177 -14.57 16.73 -18.21
CA ASP A 177 -13.17 16.95 -18.60
C ASP A 177 -12.33 15.71 -18.31
N LYS A 178 -11.63 15.21 -19.34
CA LYS A 178 -10.71 14.06 -19.22
C LYS A 178 -9.29 14.47 -18.83
N LYS A 179 -9.03 15.76 -18.66
CA LYS A 179 -7.73 16.27 -18.22
C LYS A 179 -7.64 16.21 -16.70
N VAL A 180 -6.54 15.66 -16.20
CA VAL A 180 -6.18 15.76 -14.79
C VAL A 180 -6.01 17.22 -14.42
N LYS A 181 -6.60 17.61 -13.28
CA LYS A 181 -6.33 18.88 -12.61
C LYS A 181 -5.44 18.60 -11.40
N ILE A 182 -4.41 19.44 -11.26
CA ILE A 182 -3.50 19.45 -10.13
C ILE A 182 -3.62 20.84 -9.53
N THR A 183 -4.21 20.95 -8.35
CA THR A 183 -4.49 22.24 -7.71
C THR A 183 -3.83 22.29 -6.34
N PRO A 184 -3.13 23.38 -5.98
CA PRO A 184 -2.60 23.56 -4.63
C PRO A 184 -3.71 23.48 -3.57
N LEU A 185 -3.46 22.82 -2.44
CA LEU A 185 -4.41 22.74 -1.33
C LEU A 185 -4.86 24.13 -0.86
N ALA A 186 -3.93 25.09 -0.83
CA ALA A 186 -4.20 26.46 -0.42
C ALA A 186 -5.24 27.20 -1.30
N SER A 187 -5.53 26.70 -2.50
CA SER A 187 -6.53 27.27 -3.41
C SER A 187 -7.96 26.71 -3.18
N ILE A 188 -8.09 25.67 -2.35
CA ILE A 188 -9.36 25.01 -2.05
C ILE A 188 -9.86 25.50 -0.69
N LYS A 189 -11.06 26.06 -0.66
CA LYS A 189 -11.72 26.55 0.55
C LYS A 189 -12.29 25.40 1.37
N ASN A 190 -12.95 24.44 0.73
CA ASN A 190 -13.46 23.22 1.36
C ASN A 190 -13.60 22.07 0.35
N ILE A 191 -13.75 20.87 0.90
CA ILE A 191 -14.14 19.66 0.17
C ILE A 191 -15.40 19.09 0.82
N GLU A 192 -16.41 18.79 0.01
CA GLU A 192 -17.68 18.24 0.44
C GLU A 192 -17.90 16.86 -0.17
N LEU A 193 -18.39 15.91 0.62
CA LEU A 193 -18.87 14.61 0.17
C LEU A 193 -20.32 14.78 -0.30
N ILE A 194 -20.58 14.54 -1.59
CA ILE A 194 -21.90 14.72 -2.18
C ILE A 194 -22.87 13.61 -1.72
N GLU A 195 -22.36 12.39 -1.54
CA GLU A 195 -23.12 11.25 -1.01
C GLU A 195 -22.29 10.60 0.11
N ASN A 196 -22.79 10.68 1.34
CA ASN A 196 -22.16 10.01 2.46
C ASN A 196 -22.89 8.70 2.78
N LYS A 197 -22.50 7.62 2.10
CA LYS A 197 -23.10 6.28 2.21
C LYS A 197 -23.09 5.66 3.62
N MET A 198 -22.41 6.29 4.59
CA MET A 198 -22.37 5.85 5.99
C MET A 198 -23.41 6.56 6.87
N ILE A 199 -23.98 7.68 6.40
CA ILE A 199 -24.98 8.48 7.12
C ILE A 199 -26.32 8.47 6.37
N ASP A 200 -26.27 8.61 5.04
CA ASP A 200 -27.41 8.62 4.12
C ASP A 200 -27.60 7.25 3.44
#